data_AF-A0AB38UB09-F1
#
_entry.id   AF-A0AB38UB09-F1
#
_cell.length_a   1.000
_cell.length_b   1.000
_cell.length_c   1.000
_cell.angle_alpha   90.00
_cell.angle_beta   90.00
_cell.angle_gamma   90.00
#
_symmetry.space_group_name_H-M   'P 1'
#
loop_
_entity.id
_entity.type
_entity.pdbx_description
1 polymer ?
#
loop_
_entity_poly.entity_id
_entity_poly.type
_entity_poly.pdbx_seq_one_letter_code
_entity_poly.pdbx_strand_id
1 'polypeptide(L)'
;MRRFISMLVFMLATLQCTCLYSKDVLYPNVRHVAQKNIYIKKVNILGTTTQVDFLYRSNEATSRYIYLSLPKDGDSMYIKIKDRKYKLLFTIGIANKDRQTICHPGQEIEFSAIFEAIPENTEELDIIEGDTGAWHFFGVQLKSNNTNQQELCRLNIINAYENDRDITSIIKSRKAYLTLYLDNGELCLANVHPLSNTQSWGKLIVEDYERARTDDGNIDKISYAKWYYQNSYDNKTGVAIVAIGQREYTNMAFVQISTDNDILYYTTEIQGSMDIIQRDKKVNTRTPKSKNSNIPNKRRTLQKNPNFKIE
;
A
#
# COMPACT_ATOMS: atom_id res chain seq x y z
N MET A 1 68.45 0.49 3.16
CA MET A 1 67.10 0.63 3.80
C MET A 1 66.00 0.68 2.73
N ARG A 2 65.79 -0.41 1.97
CA ARG A 2 64.90 -0.40 0.79
C ARG A 2 64.00 -1.64 0.71
N ARG A 3 63.67 -2.24 1.85
CA ARG A 3 62.86 -3.47 1.95
C ARG A 3 61.70 -3.41 2.94
N PHE A 4 61.49 -2.30 3.66
CA PHE A 4 60.38 -2.17 4.61
C PHE A 4 59.15 -1.43 4.07
N ILE A 5 59.22 -0.82 2.89
CA ILE A 5 58.09 -0.06 2.32
C ILE A 5 57.15 -0.94 1.49
N SER A 6 57.60 -2.13 1.04
CA SER A 6 56.77 -3.00 0.20
C SER A 6 55.73 -3.81 0.98
N MET A 7 55.85 -3.91 2.30
CA MET A 7 54.93 -4.71 3.12
C MET A 7 53.79 -3.90 3.72
N LEU A 8 53.93 -2.56 3.78
CA LEU A 8 52.84 -1.67 4.20
C LEU A 8 51.85 -1.35 3.07
N VAL A 9 52.26 -1.54 1.80
CA VAL A 9 51.38 -1.32 0.63
C VAL A 9 50.54 -2.57 0.30
N PHE A 10 50.90 -3.75 0.84
CA PHE A 10 50.08 -4.97 0.72
C PHE A 10 49.08 -5.16 1.88
N MET A 11 49.15 -4.33 2.93
CA MET A 11 48.06 -4.13 3.89
C MET A 11 47.12 -2.98 3.48
N LEU A 12 47.06 -2.67 2.19
CA LEU A 12 45.87 -2.13 1.54
C LEU A 12 45.12 -3.28 0.83
N ALA A 13 45.14 -4.48 1.42
CA ALA A 13 44.25 -5.57 1.05
C ALA A 13 42.83 -5.15 1.45
N THR A 14 42.16 -4.51 0.51
CA THR A 14 40.72 -4.65 0.29
C THR A 14 39.93 -4.76 1.59
N LEU A 15 39.79 -3.64 2.30
CA LEU A 15 38.52 -3.35 2.93
C LEU A 15 37.53 -3.14 1.76
N GLN A 16 37.17 -4.25 1.09
CA GLN A 16 35.93 -4.31 0.34
C GLN A 16 34.89 -4.03 1.40
N CYS A 17 34.48 -2.76 1.46
CA CYS A 17 33.19 -2.41 1.97
C CYS A 17 32.23 -3.21 1.08
N THR A 18 31.95 -4.46 1.45
CA THR A 18 30.87 -5.23 0.87
C THR A 18 29.67 -4.38 1.16
N CYS A 19 29.18 -3.67 0.14
CA CYS A 19 27.86 -3.07 0.21
C CYS A 19 26.95 -4.21 0.65
N LEU A 20 26.48 -4.14 1.90
CA LEU A 20 25.53 -5.10 2.43
C LEU A 20 24.29 -4.92 1.57
N TYR A 21 24.11 -5.84 0.61
CA TYR A 21 22.90 -5.90 -0.18
C TYR A 21 21.73 -6.05 0.80
N SER A 22 20.78 -5.13 0.69
CA SER A 22 19.52 -5.17 1.41
C SER A 22 18.41 -4.94 0.39
N LYS A 23 17.43 -5.83 0.36
CA LYS A 23 16.21 -5.67 -0.42
C LYS A 23 15.01 -5.88 0.48
N ASP A 24 14.15 -4.87 0.53
CA ASP A 24 12.96 -4.86 1.36
C ASP A 24 11.72 -4.92 0.47
N VAL A 25 10.85 -5.89 0.76
CA VAL A 25 9.56 -6.08 0.09
C VAL A 25 8.47 -5.97 1.15
N LEU A 26 7.75 -4.86 1.17
CA LEU A 26 6.65 -4.62 2.11
C LEU A 26 5.37 -5.26 1.56
N TYR A 27 4.63 -5.95 2.44
CA TYR A 27 3.35 -6.61 2.16
C TYR A 27 3.35 -7.33 0.80
N PRO A 28 4.25 -8.32 0.60
CA PRO A 28 4.38 -8.99 -0.69
C PRO A 28 3.06 -9.65 -1.10
N ASN A 29 2.80 -9.66 -2.42
CA ASN A 29 1.71 -10.47 -2.96
C ASN A 29 2.03 -11.96 -2.72
N VAL A 30 1.06 -12.69 -2.19
CA VAL A 30 1.15 -14.13 -1.96
C VAL A 30 0.04 -14.81 -2.75
N ARG A 31 0.40 -15.74 -3.65
CA ARG A 31 -0.58 -16.43 -4.49
C ARG A 31 -1.55 -17.27 -3.67
N HIS A 32 -1.06 -17.92 -2.62
CA HIS A 32 -1.89 -18.73 -1.76
C HIS A 32 -1.40 -18.71 -0.31
N VAL A 33 -2.33 -18.48 0.62
CA VAL A 33 -2.08 -18.51 2.07
C VAL A 33 -3.02 -19.52 2.71
N ALA A 34 -2.48 -20.44 3.51
CA ALA A 34 -3.27 -21.49 4.13
C ALA A 34 -4.18 -21.00 5.28
N GLN A 35 -3.80 -19.92 5.98
CA GLN A 35 -4.57 -19.34 7.09
C GLN A 35 -4.83 -17.85 6.89
N LYS A 36 -5.99 -17.40 7.37
CA LYS A 36 -6.47 -16.02 7.19
C LYS A 36 -6.05 -15.07 8.31
N ASN A 37 -5.45 -15.58 9.38
CA ASN A 37 -5.13 -14.85 10.62
C ASN A 37 -3.63 -14.50 10.75
N ILE A 38 -2.81 -14.81 9.75
CA ILE A 38 -1.39 -14.46 9.70
C ILE A 38 -1.02 -13.86 8.33
N TYR A 39 -0.21 -12.81 8.36
CA TYR A 39 0.18 -12.06 7.16
C TYR A 39 1.68 -11.78 7.17
N ILE A 40 2.29 -11.69 5.99
CA ILE A 40 3.66 -11.19 5.84
C ILE A 40 3.60 -9.67 5.73
N LYS A 41 4.19 -8.96 6.70
CA LYS A 41 4.35 -7.50 6.65
C LYS A 41 5.54 -7.09 5.79
N LYS A 42 6.63 -7.85 5.86
CA LYS A 42 7.87 -7.52 5.15
C LYS A 42 8.72 -8.76 4.92
N VAL A 43 9.38 -8.83 3.77
CA VAL A 43 10.55 -9.69 3.53
C VAL A 43 11.76 -8.80 3.30
N ASN A 44 12.80 -8.97 4.10
CA ASN A 44 14.05 -8.23 4.02
C ASN A 44 15.18 -9.24 3.72
N ILE A 45 15.79 -9.12 2.54
CA ILE A 45 16.88 -9.97 2.07
C ILE A 45 18.18 -9.23 2.33
N LEU A 46 18.96 -9.72 3.29
CA LEU A 46 20.28 -9.21 3.63
C LEU A 46 21.35 -10.12 3.02
N GLY A 47 22.56 -9.59 2.83
CA GLY A 47 23.70 -10.39 2.36
C GLY A 47 24.02 -11.62 3.23
N THR A 48 23.60 -11.65 4.49
CA THR A 48 23.89 -12.75 5.44
C THR A 48 22.68 -13.54 5.90
N THR A 49 21.47 -13.01 5.77
CA THR A 49 20.24 -13.61 6.28
C THR A 49 19.02 -13.15 5.48
N THR A 50 17.88 -13.80 5.68
CA THR A 50 16.59 -13.29 5.19
C THR A 50 15.63 -13.16 6.35
N GLN A 51 15.10 -11.97 6.57
CA GLN A 51 14.14 -11.68 7.62
C GLN A 51 12.73 -11.62 7.04
N VAL A 52 11.78 -12.28 7.69
CA VAL A 52 10.36 -12.18 7.36
C VAL A 52 9.61 -11.69 8.59
N ASP A 53 8.97 -10.53 8.48
CA ASP A 53 8.13 -9.96 9.53
C ASP A 53 6.68 -10.38 9.31
N PHE A 54 6.08 -10.91 10.37
CA PHE A 54 4.69 -11.38 10.39
C PHE A 54 3.82 -10.50 11.28
N LEU A 55 2.54 -10.45 10.93
CA LEU A 55 1.45 -10.02 11.80
C LEU A 55 0.48 -11.18 11.97
N TYR A 56 0.34 -11.65 13.20
CA TYR A 56 -0.71 -12.57 13.59
C TYR A 56 -1.85 -11.79 14.25
N ARG A 57 -3.09 -12.03 13.83
CA ARG A 57 -4.30 -11.44 14.41
C ARG A 57 -5.22 -12.57 14.85
N SER A 58 -5.37 -12.76 16.17
CA SER A 58 -6.27 -13.80 16.68
C SER A 58 -7.72 -13.50 16.29
N ASN A 59 -8.34 -14.47 15.64
CA ASN A 59 -9.78 -14.49 15.36
C ASN A 59 -10.48 -15.66 16.07
N GLU A 60 -9.75 -16.37 16.94
CA GLU A 60 -10.24 -17.51 17.69
C GLU A 60 -10.93 -17.08 18.99
N ALA A 61 -11.91 -17.88 19.42
CA ALA A 61 -12.60 -17.69 20.69
C ALA A 61 -11.73 -18.00 21.92
N THR A 62 -10.56 -18.63 21.74
CA THR A 62 -9.66 -19.03 22.82
C THR A 62 -8.22 -18.65 22.50
N SER A 63 -7.41 -18.45 23.54
CA SER A 63 -6.01 -18.10 23.38
C SER A 63 -5.24 -19.17 22.60
N ARG A 64 -4.28 -18.75 21.79
CA ARG A 64 -3.40 -19.63 21.01
C ARG A 64 -1.95 -19.46 21.43
N TYR A 65 -1.20 -20.55 21.35
CA TYR A 65 0.25 -20.49 21.46
C TYR A 65 0.85 -20.20 20.09
N ILE A 66 1.72 -19.21 20.05
CA ILE A 66 2.46 -18.79 18.88
C ILE A 66 3.93 -19.12 19.08
N TYR A 67 4.47 -19.95 18.19
CA TYR A 67 5.88 -20.31 18.13
C TYR A 67 6.22 -20.79 16.71
N LEU A 68 7.49 -20.76 16.34
CA LEU A 68 8.00 -21.44 15.14
C LEU A 68 9.05 -22.49 15.53
N SER A 69 9.02 -23.64 14.86
CA SER A 69 9.96 -24.72 15.09
C SER A 69 11.30 -24.47 14.39
N LEU A 70 12.41 -24.73 15.09
CA LEU A 70 13.77 -24.57 14.57
C LEU A 70 14.24 -25.82 13.82
N PRO A 71 15.27 -25.76 12.93
CA PRO A 71 15.66 -26.78 11.93
C PRO A 71 15.95 -28.21 12.43
N LYS A 72 15.93 -28.45 13.73
CA LYS A 72 16.13 -29.77 14.34
C LYS A 72 14.82 -30.55 14.51
N ASP A 73 13.69 -29.92 14.18
CA ASP A 73 12.34 -30.46 14.34
C ASP A 73 11.72 -30.85 12.99
N GLY A 74 10.90 -31.89 12.95
CA GLY A 74 10.18 -32.30 11.71
C GLY A 74 9.31 -31.18 11.13
N ASP A 75 8.77 -30.30 11.99
CA ASP A 75 7.90 -29.19 11.59
C ASP A 75 8.62 -27.84 11.44
N SER A 76 9.93 -27.86 11.18
CA SER A 76 10.72 -26.64 11.05
C SER A 76 10.16 -25.71 9.98
N MET A 77 10.07 -24.41 10.28
CA MET A 77 9.78 -23.41 9.25
C MET A 77 10.99 -23.28 8.31
N TYR A 78 10.74 -23.20 7.01
CA TYR A 78 11.79 -22.94 6.01
C TYR A 78 11.28 -22.09 4.86
N ILE A 79 12.21 -21.40 4.21
CA ILE A 79 11.98 -20.81 2.89
C ILE A 79 12.30 -21.86 1.83
N LYS A 80 11.45 -22.00 0.81
CA LYS A 80 11.71 -22.84 -0.36
C LYS A 80 11.80 -21.99 -1.62
N ILE A 81 12.85 -22.19 -2.41
CA ILE A 81 13.02 -21.58 -3.73
C ILE A 81 13.38 -22.69 -4.69
N LYS A 82 12.50 -22.96 -5.66
CA LYS A 82 12.59 -24.15 -6.52
C LYS A 82 12.76 -25.39 -5.64
N ASP A 83 13.86 -26.13 -5.78
CA ASP A 83 14.12 -27.36 -5.02
C ASP A 83 14.99 -27.16 -3.78
N ARG A 84 15.39 -25.92 -3.46
CA ARG A 84 16.27 -25.63 -2.32
C ARG A 84 15.50 -25.08 -1.13
N LYS A 85 15.79 -25.63 0.06
CA LYS A 85 15.29 -25.16 1.36
C LYS A 85 16.36 -24.29 2.05
N TYR A 86 15.91 -23.23 2.72
CA TYR A 86 16.71 -22.31 3.52
C TYR A 86 16.15 -22.29 4.94
N LYS A 87 17.01 -22.58 5.91
CA LYS A 87 16.62 -22.92 7.27
C LYS A 87 16.23 -21.68 8.07
N LEU A 88 15.23 -21.80 8.94
CA LEU A 88 15.01 -20.85 10.03
C LEU A 88 16.20 -20.88 10.98
N LEU A 89 16.76 -19.73 11.35
CA LEU A 89 17.86 -19.60 12.30
C LEU A 89 17.33 -19.28 13.69
N PHE A 90 16.41 -18.32 13.81
CA PHE A 90 15.79 -17.90 15.08
C PHE A 90 14.56 -17.00 14.83
N THR A 91 13.78 -16.74 15.89
CA THR A 91 12.67 -15.77 15.87
C THR A 91 12.90 -14.60 16.82
N ILE A 92 12.26 -13.46 16.52
CA ILE A 92 12.25 -12.24 17.36
C ILE A 92 10.78 -11.90 17.66
N GLY A 93 10.46 -11.50 18.88
CA GLY A 93 9.10 -11.07 19.28
C GLY A 93 8.16 -12.21 19.66
N ILE A 94 8.52 -13.46 19.36
CA ILE A 94 7.89 -14.67 19.90
C ILE A 94 8.92 -15.58 20.54
N ALA A 95 8.46 -16.43 21.43
CA ALA A 95 9.26 -17.49 22.00
C ALA A 95 9.64 -18.54 20.95
N ASN A 96 10.88 -19.05 21.01
CA ASN A 96 11.28 -20.27 20.28
C ASN A 96 10.60 -21.49 20.91
N LYS A 97 10.49 -22.63 20.20
CA LYS A 97 9.79 -23.88 20.59
C LYS A 97 9.84 -24.30 22.08
N ASP A 98 10.92 -23.99 22.80
CA ASP A 98 11.09 -24.31 24.24
C ASP A 98 10.32 -23.35 25.20
N ARG A 99 9.67 -22.32 24.66
CA ARG A 99 8.81 -21.36 25.35
C ARG A 99 7.61 -21.03 24.45
N GLN A 100 6.51 -20.56 25.04
CA GLN A 100 5.29 -20.26 24.30
C GLN A 100 4.95 -18.77 24.45
N THR A 101 4.67 -18.11 23.33
CA THR A 101 4.00 -16.81 23.36
C THR A 101 2.49 -17.05 23.32
N ILE A 102 1.75 -16.49 24.27
CA ILE A 102 0.28 -16.59 24.29
C ILE A 102 -0.29 -15.40 23.54
N CYS A 103 -1.13 -15.68 22.55
CA CYS A 103 -1.99 -14.70 21.89
C CYS A 103 -3.42 -14.85 22.40
N HIS A 104 -3.97 -13.82 23.03
CA HIS A 104 -5.35 -13.83 23.49
C HIS A 104 -6.34 -13.53 22.35
N PRO A 105 -7.63 -13.90 22.50
CA PRO A 105 -8.66 -13.55 21.53
C PRO A 105 -8.68 -12.06 21.18
N GLY A 106 -8.68 -11.74 19.88
CA GLY A 106 -8.69 -10.36 19.37
C GLY A 106 -7.37 -9.61 19.49
N GLN A 107 -6.31 -10.24 20.04
CA GLN A 107 -4.98 -9.65 20.13
C GLN A 107 -4.23 -9.76 18.81
N GLU A 108 -3.32 -8.82 18.58
CA GLU A 108 -2.34 -8.85 17.51
C GLU A 108 -0.93 -9.11 18.06
N ILE A 109 -0.15 -9.91 17.35
CA ILE A 109 1.26 -10.16 17.65
C ILE A 109 2.08 -9.91 16.39
N GLU A 110 3.08 -9.06 16.51
CA GLU A 110 4.12 -8.87 15.51
C GLU A 110 5.37 -9.62 15.90
N PHE A 111 5.96 -10.35 14.95
CA PHE A 111 7.17 -11.11 15.18
C PHE A 111 7.96 -11.29 13.90
N SER A 112 9.24 -11.64 14.02
CA SER A 112 10.12 -11.87 12.88
C SER A 112 10.68 -13.28 12.90
N ALA A 113 10.78 -13.89 11.72
CA ALA A 113 11.49 -15.13 11.48
C ALA A 113 12.75 -14.84 10.65
N ILE A 114 13.92 -15.27 11.15
CA ILE A 114 15.21 -15.02 10.50
C ILE A 114 15.72 -16.31 9.91
N PHE A 115 15.93 -16.35 8.60
CA PHE A 115 16.37 -17.51 7.83
C PHE A 115 17.81 -17.34 7.31
N GLU A 116 18.40 -18.44 6.84
CA GLU A 116 19.60 -18.42 5.99
C GLU A 116 19.43 -17.45 4.81
N ALA A 117 20.54 -16.86 4.36
CA ALA A 117 20.54 -15.99 3.19
C ALA A 117 20.02 -16.72 1.94
N ILE A 118 19.07 -16.10 1.25
CA ILE A 118 18.62 -16.53 -0.08
C ILE A 118 19.38 -15.78 -1.18
N PRO A 119 19.40 -16.28 -2.43
CA PRO A 119 19.99 -15.56 -3.56
C PRO A 119 19.36 -14.18 -3.75
N GLU A 120 20.17 -13.16 -3.98
CA GLU A 120 19.74 -11.76 -4.11
C GLU A 120 18.73 -11.55 -5.25
N ASN A 121 18.87 -12.32 -6.34
CA ASN A 121 17.99 -12.28 -7.49
C ASN A 121 16.72 -13.13 -7.34
N THR A 122 16.38 -13.58 -6.12
CA THR A 122 15.15 -14.33 -5.88
C THR A 122 13.93 -13.47 -6.22
N GLU A 123 13.10 -13.99 -7.11
CA GLU A 123 11.88 -13.33 -7.58
C GLU A 123 10.62 -13.81 -6.87
N GLU A 124 10.64 -15.06 -6.42
CA GLU A 124 9.52 -15.72 -5.77
C GLU A 124 10.07 -16.78 -4.80
N LEU A 125 9.40 -16.94 -3.67
CA LEU A 125 9.69 -17.98 -2.69
C LEU A 125 8.41 -18.54 -2.08
N ASP A 126 8.51 -19.69 -1.44
CA ASP A 126 7.50 -20.19 -0.50
C ASP A 126 8.05 -20.09 0.93
N ILE A 127 7.15 -19.88 1.89
CA ILE A 127 7.45 -20.01 3.33
C ILE A 127 6.55 -21.11 3.87
N ILE A 128 7.16 -22.16 4.41
CA ILE A 128 6.47 -23.41 4.72
C ILE A 128 6.83 -23.83 6.14
N GLU A 129 5.82 -23.99 6.98
CA GLU A 129 5.94 -24.63 8.28
C GLU A 129 5.86 -26.15 8.15
N GLY A 130 7.00 -26.83 7.97
CA GLY A 130 7.08 -28.27 8.14
C GLY A 130 6.16 -29.14 7.26
N ASP A 131 5.99 -30.40 7.69
CA ASP A 131 5.08 -31.36 7.04
C ASP A 131 3.69 -31.38 7.69
N THR A 132 3.60 -31.07 9.00
CA THR A 132 2.32 -31.03 9.74
C THR A 132 1.94 -29.65 10.24
N GLY A 133 2.80 -28.65 10.01
CA GLY A 133 2.52 -27.27 10.34
C GLY A 133 1.38 -26.70 9.51
N ALA A 134 0.83 -25.59 9.99
CA ALA A 134 -0.32 -24.97 9.36
C ALA A 134 0.15 -23.82 8.46
N TRP A 135 1.13 -23.05 8.92
CA TRP A 135 1.48 -21.78 8.30
C TRP A 135 2.27 -21.96 7.01
N HIS A 136 1.56 -21.78 5.89
CA HIS A 136 2.13 -21.85 4.56
C HIS A 136 1.75 -20.62 3.71
N PHE A 137 2.76 -20.07 3.05
CA PHE A 137 2.67 -18.98 2.10
C PHE A 137 3.32 -19.43 0.81
N PHE A 138 2.52 -19.77 -0.19
CA PHE A 138 3.02 -20.22 -1.50
C PHE A 138 3.02 -19.08 -2.51
N GLY A 139 4.12 -18.96 -3.25
CA GLY A 139 4.31 -17.95 -4.27
C GLY A 139 4.36 -16.53 -3.72
N VAL A 140 5.16 -16.30 -2.67
CA VAL A 140 5.49 -14.96 -2.15
C VAL A 140 6.38 -14.25 -3.17
N GLN A 141 5.86 -13.18 -3.77
CA GLN A 141 6.54 -12.46 -4.83
C GLN A 141 7.54 -11.45 -4.24
N LEU A 142 8.83 -11.67 -4.50
CA LEU A 142 9.94 -10.84 -4.03
C LEU A 142 10.50 -9.92 -5.10
N LYS A 143 10.41 -10.30 -6.37
CA LYS A 143 10.56 -9.34 -7.44
C LYS A 143 9.30 -8.51 -7.39
N SER A 144 9.45 -7.26 -7.00
CA SER A 144 8.55 -6.27 -7.55
C SER A 144 8.61 -6.48 -9.08
N ASN A 145 7.55 -7.01 -9.68
CA ASN A 145 7.00 -6.22 -10.78
C ASN A 145 6.98 -4.83 -10.18
N ASN A 146 7.79 -3.88 -10.67
CA ASN A 146 7.81 -2.53 -10.12
C ASN A 146 6.35 -2.12 -9.88
N THR A 147 5.91 -2.26 -8.64
CA THR A 147 4.72 -1.65 -8.12
C THR A 147 5.40 -0.59 -7.31
N ASN A 148 5.70 0.53 -7.98
CA ASN A 148 5.96 1.80 -7.31
C ASN A 148 4.65 2.26 -6.63
N GLN A 149 3.97 1.33 -5.95
CA GLN A 149 2.69 1.51 -5.33
C GLN A 149 2.91 2.18 -3.99
N GLN A 150 2.81 3.49 -3.99
CA GLN A 150 3.01 4.31 -2.80
C GLN A 150 1.65 4.89 -2.40
N GLU A 151 1.09 4.42 -1.29
CA GLU A 151 -0.09 5.08 -0.70
C GLU A 151 0.29 6.51 -0.30
N LEU A 152 -0.47 7.49 -0.80
CA LEU A 152 -0.25 8.92 -0.54
C LEU A 152 -1.23 9.45 0.50
N CYS A 153 -2.49 9.03 0.35
CA CYS A 153 -3.57 9.47 1.21
C CYS A 153 -4.67 8.43 1.28
N ARG A 154 -5.07 8.09 2.50
CA ARG A 154 -6.27 7.33 2.79
C ARG A 154 -7.39 8.26 3.19
N LEU A 155 -8.59 7.98 2.68
CA LEU A 155 -9.82 8.71 2.94
C LEU A 155 -10.80 7.75 3.62
N ASN A 156 -10.87 7.84 4.94
CA ASN A 156 -11.71 6.97 5.77
C ASN A 156 -13.16 7.45 5.66
N ILE A 157 -14.06 6.60 5.17
CA ILE A 157 -15.44 7.00 4.86
C ILE A 157 -16.28 7.13 6.14
N ILE A 158 -16.82 8.33 6.37
CA ILE A 158 -17.70 8.67 7.49
C ILE A 158 -19.16 8.52 7.09
N ASN A 159 -19.54 9.09 5.95
CA ASN A 159 -20.89 9.04 5.38
C ASN A 159 -20.80 8.64 3.90
N ALA A 160 -21.81 7.92 3.41
CA ALA A 160 -21.85 7.44 2.04
C ALA A 160 -23.28 7.43 1.48
N TYR A 161 -23.42 7.93 0.26
CA TYR A 161 -24.69 7.97 -0.47
C TYR A 161 -24.50 7.43 -1.88
N GLU A 162 -25.50 6.70 -2.38
CA GLU A 162 -25.59 6.21 -3.75
C GLU A 162 -26.91 6.71 -4.35
N ASN A 163 -26.86 7.58 -5.35
CA ASN A 163 -28.05 8.21 -5.93
C ASN A 163 -28.99 8.77 -4.84
N ASP A 164 -28.42 9.56 -3.93
CA ASP A 164 -29.06 10.15 -2.74
C ASP A 164 -29.57 9.17 -1.67
N ARG A 165 -29.43 7.86 -1.89
CA ARG A 165 -29.76 6.84 -0.88
C ARG A 165 -28.60 6.69 0.11
N ASP A 166 -28.87 6.85 1.40
CA ASP A 166 -27.88 6.61 2.44
C ASP A 166 -27.48 5.12 2.49
N ILE A 167 -26.20 4.85 2.26
CA ILE A 167 -25.58 3.52 2.32
C ILE A 167 -24.49 3.45 3.40
N THR A 168 -24.42 4.43 4.30
CA THR A 168 -23.37 4.59 5.31
C THR A 168 -23.17 3.34 6.16
N SER A 169 -24.25 2.73 6.64
CA SER A 169 -24.19 1.50 7.44
C SER A 169 -23.55 0.33 6.67
N ILE A 170 -23.86 0.20 5.38
CA ILE A 170 -23.29 -0.84 4.51
C ILE A 170 -21.80 -0.57 4.34
N ILE A 171 -21.41 0.66 4.03
CA ILE A 171 -20.01 1.04 3.83
C ILE A 171 -19.17 0.85 5.10
N LYS A 172 -19.69 1.25 6.26
CA LYS A 172 -19.04 1.05 7.57
C LYS A 172 -18.89 -0.42 7.93
N SER A 173 -19.93 -1.23 7.73
CA SER A 173 -19.85 -2.69 7.98
C SER A 173 -18.79 -3.38 7.13
N ARG A 174 -18.45 -2.83 5.96
CA ARG A 174 -17.39 -3.33 5.08
C ARG A 174 -16.00 -2.77 5.39
N LYS A 175 -15.90 -1.80 6.32
CA LYS A 175 -14.71 -0.98 6.60
C LYS A 175 -14.13 -0.36 5.32
N ALA A 176 -15.00 0.09 4.42
CA ALA A 176 -14.54 0.59 3.13
C ALA A 176 -13.84 1.95 3.27
N TYR A 177 -12.87 2.20 2.40
CA TYR A 177 -12.13 3.45 2.33
C TYR A 177 -11.73 3.75 0.89
N LEU A 178 -11.44 5.01 0.61
CA LEU A 178 -10.80 5.41 -0.64
C LEU A 178 -9.31 5.63 -0.38
N THR A 179 -8.46 5.37 -1.37
CA THR A 179 -7.02 5.65 -1.27
C THR A 179 -6.49 6.23 -2.57
N LEU A 180 -5.72 7.31 -2.43
CA LEU A 180 -4.88 7.85 -3.49
C LEU A 180 -3.49 7.24 -3.34
N TYR A 181 -2.98 6.71 -4.43
CA TYR A 181 -1.67 6.09 -4.47
C TYR A 181 -0.98 6.41 -5.79
N LEU A 182 0.34 6.38 -5.79
CA LEU A 182 1.08 6.25 -7.04
C LEU A 182 1.11 4.77 -7.40
N ASP A 183 1.02 4.42 -8.67
CA ASP A 183 1.45 3.13 -9.21
C ASP A 183 2.34 3.41 -10.40
N ASN A 184 3.60 2.97 -10.35
CA ASN A 184 4.59 3.31 -11.38
C ASN A 184 4.73 4.82 -11.63
N GLY A 185 4.57 5.62 -10.57
CA GLY A 185 4.60 7.07 -10.62
C GLY A 185 3.33 7.71 -11.21
N GLU A 186 2.35 6.90 -11.64
CA GLU A 186 1.06 7.38 -12.09
C GLU A 186 0.11 7.53 -10.91
N LEU A 187 -0.60 8.66 -10.83
CA LEU A 187 -1.61 8.85 -9.81
C LEU A 187 -2.81 7.92 -10.07
N CYS A 188 -3.20 7.21 -9.02
CA CYS A 188 -4.30 6.26 -9.02
C CYS A 188 -5.26 6.52 -7.85
N LEU A 189 -6.49 6.04 -8.01
CA LEU A 189 -7.52 5.99 -6.99
C LEU A 189 -8.00 4.54 -6.84
N ALA A 190 -8.26 4.13 -5.61
CA ALA A 190 -8.97 2.89 -5.32
C ALA A 190 -10.08 3.11 -4.30
N ASN A 191 -11.19 2.40 -4.51
CA ASN A 191 -12.28 2.19 -3.55
C ASN A 191 -12.16 0.76 -3.05
N VAL A 192 -11.81 0.59 -1.78
CA VAL A 192 -11.43 -0.70 -1.20
C VAL A 192 -12.46 -1.10 -0.14
N HIS A 193 -12.97 -2.33 -0.23
CA HIS A 193 -13.88 -2.95 0.74
C HIS A 193 -13.22 -4.19 1.37
N PRO A 194 -12.36 -4.03 2.39
CA PRO A 194 -11.52 -5.11 2.90
C PRO A 194 -12.31 -6.32 3.39
N LEU A 195 -13.42 -6.10 4.10
CA LEU A 195 -14.21 -7.21 4.67
C LEU A 195 -15.05 -7.95 3.63
N SER A 196 -15.25 -7.37 2.45
CA SER A 196 -15.87 -8.04 1.30
C SER A 196 -14.84 -8.61 0.34
N ASN A 197 -13.54 -8.35 0.54
CA ASN A 197 -12.46 -8.66 -0.38
C ASN A 197 -12.74 -8.16 -1.82
N THR A 198 -13.33 -6.97 -1.92
CA THR A 198 -13.64 -6.32 -3.20
C THR A 198 -13.01 -4.95 -3.30
N GLN A 199 -12.71 -4.53 -4.52
CA GLN A 199 -12.23 -3.18 -4.79
C GLN A 199 -12.50 -2.77 -6.23
N SER A 200 -12.50 -1.46 -6.43
CA SER A 200 -12.37 -0.81 -7.73
C SER A 200 -11.10 0.03 -7.69
N TRP A 201 -10.26 -0.05 -8.72
CA TRP A 201 -8.99 0.68 -8.76
C TRP A 201 -8.63 1.12 -10.17
N GLY A 202 -7.78 2.14 -10.27
CA GLY A 202 -7.17 2.50 -11.55
C GLY A 202 -6.68 3.93 -11.60
N LYS A 203 -6.26 4.34 -12.80
CA LYS A 203 -5.59 5.62 -13.06
C LYS A 203 -6.51 6.81 -12.85
N LEU A 204 -6.03 7.83 -12.15
CA LEU A 204 -6.73 9.08 -11.88
C LEU A 204 -6.02 10.24 -12.58
N ILE A 205 -6.70 10.88 -13.54
CA ILE A 205 -6.18 12.04 -14.28
C ILE A 205 -6.90 13.29 -13.80
N VAL A 206 -6.22 14.15 -13.05
CA VAL A 206 -6.75 15.46 -12.63
C VAL A 206 -6.76 16.41 -13.83
N GLU A 207 -7.94 16.88 -14.23
CA GLU A 207 -8.16 17.75 -15.38
C GLU A 207 -8.31 19.22 -14.98
N ASP A 208 -8.94 19.49 -13.84
CA ASP A 208 -9.21 20.86 -13.39
C ASP A 208 -9.15 21.00 -11.86
N TYR A 209 -9.07 22.25 -11.40
CA TYR A 209 -9.00 22.62 -10.00
C TYR A 209 -9.75 23.93 -9.75
N GLU A 210 -10.60 23.93 -8.71
CA GLU A 210 -11.37 25.08 -8.26
C GLU A 210 -11.12 25.35 -6.77
N ARG A 211 -11.15 26.64 -6.39
CA ARG A 211 -11.34 27.06 -5.00
C ARG A 211 -12.74 27.65 -4.90
N ALA A 212 -13.64 26.93 -4.25
CA ALA A 212 -15.02 27.37 -4.05
C ALA A 212 -15.16 27.95 -2.64
N ARG A 213 -15.78 29.13 -2.51
CA ARG A 213 -16.22 29.60 -1.20
C ARG A 213 -17.54 28.91 -0.87
N THR A 214 -17.61 28.34 0.32
CA THR A 214 -18.82 27.79 0.90
C THR A 214 -19.61 28.88 1.61
N ASP A 215 -20.89 28.63 1.89
CA ASP A 215 -21.81 29.62 2.47
C ASP A 215 -21.43 30.03 3.91
N ASP A 216 -20.72 29.14 4.62
CA ASP A 216 -20.11 29.41 5.94
C ASP A 216 -18.80 30.21 5.86
N GLY A 217 -18.38 30.63 4.66
CA GLY A 217 -17.17 31.41 4.41
C GLY A 217 -15.88 30.59 4.30
N ASN A 218 -15.93 29.27 4.47
CA ASN A 218 -14.79 28.39 4.24
C ASN A 218 -14.43 28.29 2.75
N ILE A 219 -13.25 27.74 2.45
CA ILE A 219 -12.80 27.49 1.09
C ILE A 219 -12.64 25.99 0.91
N ASP A 220 -13.31 25.44 -0.09
CA ASP A 220 -13.08 24.08 -0.54
C ASP A 220 -12.10 24.10 -1.72
N LYS A 221 -11.01 23.35 -1.59
CA LYS A 221 -10.05 23.07 -2.67
C LYS A 221 -10.53 21.83 -3.42
N ILE A 222 -11.12 22.01 -4.59
CA ILE A 222 -11.80 20.94 -5.35
C ILE A 222 -10.95 20.58 -6.57
N SER A 223 -10.66 19.30 -6.72
CA SER A 223 -10.00 18.74 -7.91
C SER A 223 -11.00 17.92 -8.71
N TYR A 224 -11.08 18.18 -10.02
CA TYR A 224 -11.91 17.42 -10.94
C TYR A 224 -11.04 16.50 -11.78
N ALA A 225 -11.40 15.22 -11.83
CA ALA A 225 -10.59 14.19 -12.44
C ALA A 225 -11.42 13.17 -13.23
N LYS A 226 -10.75 12.47 -14.14
CA LYS A 226 -11.26 11.23 -14.76
C LYS A 226 -10.58 10.03 -14.11
N TRP A 227 -11.38 9.06 -13.69
CA TRP A 227 -10.92 7.81 -13.10
C TRP A 227 -11.21 6.65 -14.04
N TYR A 228 -10.15 6.03 -14.55
CA TYR A 228 -10.20 4.87 -15.42
C TYR A 228 -10.10 3.63 -14.54
N TYR A 229 -11.25 3.07 -14.18
CA TYR A 229 -11.34 2.04 -13.15
C TYR A 229 -11.51 0.63 -13.71
N GLN A 230 -11.12 -0.34 -12.90
CA GLN A 230 -11.43 -1.77 -13.01
C GLN A 230 -11.97 -2.26 -11.68
N ASN A 231 -12.92 -3.20 -11.72
CA ASN A 231 -13.52 -3.82 -10.55
C ASN A 231 -13.02 -5.25 -10.34
N SER A 232 -12.89 -5.69 -9.08
CA SER A 232 -12.57 -7.09 -8.77
C SER A 232 -13.80 -8.00 -8.70
N TYR A 233 -15.01 -7.44 -8.52
CA TYR A 233 -16.22 -8.21 -8.21
C TYR A 233 -17.04 -8.61 -9.44
N ASP A 234 -16.90 -7.86 -10.55
CA ASP A 234 -17.56 -8.16 -11.82
C ASP A 234 -16.64 -8.04 -13.04
N ASN A 235 -15.34 -7.78 -12.82
CA ASN A 235 -14.32 -7.56 -13.85
C ASN A 235 -14.66 -6.45 -14.86
N LYS A 236 -15.63 -5.57 -14.56
CA LYS A 236 -15.95 -4.45 -15.42
C LYS A 236 -14.90 -3.37 -15.31
N THR A 237 -14.73 -2.64 -16.41
CA THR A 237 -13.89 -1.46 -16.51
C THR A 237 -14.72 -0.28 -17.02
N GLY A 238 -14.34 0.93 -16.68
CA GLY A 238 -15.04 2.12 -17.15
C GLY A 238 -14.29 3.41 -16.88
N VAL A 239 -14.96 4.52 -17.18
CA VAL A 239 -14.48 5.87 -16.87
C VAL A 239 -15.52 6.54 -15.99
N ALA A 240 -15.10 7.03 -14.82
CA ALA A 240 -15.92 7.84 -13.94
C ALA A 240 -15.39 9.26 -13.87
N ILE A 241 -16.27 10.23 -13.68
CA ILE A 241 -15.90 11.59 -13.31
C ILE A 241 -15.81 11.65 -11.79
N VAL A 242 -14.70 12.17 -11.28
CA VAL A 242 -14.43 12.26 -9.85
C VAL A 242 -14.23 13.72 -9.45
N ALA A 243 -14.93 14.16 -8.41
CA ALA A 243 -14.65 15.42 -7.73
C ALA A 243 -14.14 15.11 -6.32
N ILE A 244 -12.96 15.62 -5.97
CA ILE A 244 -12.37 15.46 -4.64
C ILE A 244 -12.11 16.83 -4.05
N GLY A 245 -12.84 17.18 -2.99
CA GLY A 245 -12.69 18.46 -2.29
C GLY A 245 -12.14 18.29 -0.88
N GLN A 246 -11.15 19.10 -0.51
CA GLN A 246 -10.74 19.27 0.89
C GLN A 246 -11.23 20.64 1.39
N ARG A 247 -11.85 20.63 2.57
CA ARG A 247 -12.20 21.87 3.26
C ARG A 247 -10.98 22.45 3.96
N GLU A 248 -10.66 23.71 3.67
CA GLU A 248 -9.49 24.39 4.23
C GLU A 248 -9.50 24.35 5.77
N TYR A 249 -8.32 24.14 6.36
CA TYR A 249 -8.11 24.00 7.81
C TYR A 249 -8.83 22.82 8.49
N THR A 250 -9.31 21.84 7.73
CA THR A 250 -9.87 20.59 8.26
C THR A 250 -9.19 19.36 7.67
N ASN A 251 -9.28 18.24 8.40
CA ASN A 251 -8.92 16.91 7.90
C ASN A 251 -10.11 16.23 7.21
N MET A 252 -11.06 17.00 6.67
CA MET A 252 -12.26 16.49 6.04
C MET A 252 -12.18 16.68 4.53
N ALA A 253 -12.55 15.63 3.80
CA ALA A 253 -12.73 15.70 2.36
C ALA A 253 -14.08 15.11 1.95
N PHE A 254 -14.61 15.60 0.84
CA PHE A 254 -15.67 14.93 0.11
C PHE A 254 -15.12 14.30 -1.16
N VAL A 255 -15.69 13.17 -1.56
CA VAL A 255 -15.42 12.52 -2.85
C VAL A 255 -16.74 12.19 -3.51
N GLN A 256 -16.95 12.71 -4.71
CA GLN A 256 -18.05 12.31 -5.58
C GLN A 256 -17.48 11.51 -6.74
N ILE A 257 -18.07 10.35 -7.03
CA ILE A 257 -17.75 9.51 -8.19
C ILE A 257 -19.02 9.35 -9.01
N SER A 258 -19.01 9.84 -10.25
CA SER A 258 -20.14 9.80 -11.17
C SER A 258 -19.83 8.90 -12.37
N THR A 259 -20.66 7.88 -12.55
CA THR A 259 -20.69 7.02 -13.75
C THR A 259 -21.96 7.33 -14.55
N ASP A 260 -22.19 6.62 -15.65
CA ASP A 260 -23.39 6.83 -16.49
C ASP A 260 -24.71 6.57 -15.74
N ASN A 261 -24.70 5.66 -14.76
CA ASN A 261 -25.91 5.21 -14.06
C ASN A 261 -25.96 5.63 -12.58
N ASP A 262 -24.80 5.84 -11.97
CA ASP A 262 -24.68 5.98 -10.51
C ASP A 262 -23.80 7.16 -10.11
N ILE A 263 -24.25 7.87 -9.08
CA ILE A 263 -23.50 8.90 -8.36
C ILE A 263 -23.27 8.40 -6.94
N LEU A 264 -22.00 8.19 -6.60
CA LEU A 264 -21.54 7.91 -5.25
C LEU A 264 -21.02 9.19 -4.62
N TYR A 265 -21.42 9.48 -3.39
CA TYR A 265 -20.94 10.61 -2.62
C TYR A 265 -20.44 10.15 -1.25
N TYR A 266 -19.25 10.58 -0.88
CA TYR A 266 -18.60 10.22 0.37
C TYR A 266 -18.15 11.47 1.12
N THR A 267 -18.41 11.49 2.42
CA THR A 267 -17.70 12.37 3.37
C THR A 267 -16.63 11.54 4.06
N THR A 268 -15.40 12.04 4.13
CA THR A 268 -14.23 11.28 4.55
C THR A 268 -13.33 12.05 5.51
N GLU A 269 -12.64 11.33 6.40
CA GLU A 269 -11.50 11.84 7.15
C GLU A 269 -10.20 11.52 6.40
N ILE A 270 -9.33 12.51 6.29
CA ILE A 270 -8.06 12.47 5.57
C ILE A 270 -6.98 11.92 6.49
N GLN A 271 -6.31 10.85 6.04
CA GLN A 271 -5.09 10.33 6.63
C GLN A 271 -3.98 10.31 5.57
N GLY A 272 -3.08 11.29 5.62
CA GLY A 272 -2.00 11.46 4.64
C GLY A 272 -2.03 12.85 4.00
N SER A 273 -1.46 12.99 2.80
CA SER A 273 -1.39 14.27 2.08
C SER A 273 -2.20 14.24 0.79
N MET A 274 -3.01 15.28 0.60
CA MET A 274 -3.80 15.52 -0.60
C MET A 274 -3.09 16.44 -1.61
N ASP A 275 -1.84 16.85 -1.34
CA ASP A 275 -1.13 17.88 -2.11
C ASP A 275 -0.96 17.50 -3.59
N ILE A 276 -0.86 16.20 -3.90
CA ILE A 276 -0.64 15.73 -5.27
C ILE A 276 -1.79 16.08 -6.22
N ILE A 277 -3.02 16.18 -5.70
CA ILE A 277 -4.19 16.60 -6.49
C ILE A 277 -4.48 18.09 -6.33
N GLN A 278 -4.01 18.70 -5.24
CA GLN A 278 -4.16 20.12 -4.95
C GLN A 278 -2.94 20.87 -5.48
N ARG A 279 -2.89 21.12 -6.79
CA ARG A 279 -1.82 21.96 -7.36
C ARG A 279 -1.93 23.39 -6.82
N ASP A 280 -1.11 23.74 -5.84
CA ASP A 280 -0.81 25.14 -5.56
C ASP A 280 0.05 25.68 -6.72
N LYS A 281 -0.49 26.60 -7.52
CA LYS A 281 0.32 27.40 -8.45
C LYS A 281 1.25 28.33 -7.66
N LYS A 282 2.35 27.79 -7.13
CA LYS A 282 3.60 28.54 -6.92
C LYS A 282 4.60 28.13 -7.99
N VAL A 283 4.31 28.48 -9.24
CA VAL A 283 5.33 28.50 -10.28
C VAL A 283 6.06 29.84 -10.15
N ASN A 284 7.24 29.80 -9.55
CA ASN A 284 8.29 30.78 -9.78
C ASN A 284 8.68 30.74 -11.26
N THR A 285 8.02 31.51 -12.10
CA THR A 285 8.56 31.86 -13.42
C THR A 285 9.13 33.27 -13.36
N ARG A 286 10.43 33.36 -13.07
CA ARG A 286 11.23 34.48 -13.54
C ARG A 286 11.45 34.32 -15.05
N THR A 287 11.01 35.35 -15.78
CA THR A 287 11.44 35.83 -17.12
C THR A 287 11.09 35.04 -18.39
N PRO A 288 11.01 35.68 -19.58
CA PRO A 288 10.73 37.09 -19.90
C PRO A 288 9.56 37.26 -20.91
N LYS A 289 9.09 38.51 -21.07
CA LYS A 289 8.08 38.92 -22.06
C LYS A 289 8.44 38.45 -23.48
N SER A 290 7.49 37.81 -24.16
CA SER A 290 7.46 37.67 -25.61
C SER A 290 6.01 37.62 -26.13
N LYS A 291 5.81 38.17 -27.33
CA LYS A 291 4.59 38.71 -27.92
C LYS A 291 3.65 37.64 -28.52
N ASN A 292 2.36 37.99 -28.51
CA ASN A 292 1.26 37.62 -29.42
C ASN A 292 1.42 36.39 -30.33
N SER A 293 0.52 35.42 -30.17
CA SER A 293 -0.19 34.84 -31.31
C SER A 293 -1.61 34.43 -30.90
N ASN A 294 -2.58 34.92 -31.66
CA ASN A 294 -4.01 34.63 -31.55
C ASN A 294 -4.30 33.25 -32.15
N ILE A 295 -4.75 32.28 -31.33
CA ILE A 295 -5.51 31.12 -31.80
C ILE A 295 -6.65 30.87 -30.79
N PRO A 296 -7.93 30.90 -31.20
CA PRO A 296 -9.04 30.71 -30.27
C PRO A 296 -9.22 29.22 -29.94
N ASN A 297 -8.80 28.81 -28.75
CA ASN A 297 -9.16 27.50 -28.21
C ASN A 297 -10.63 27.51 -27.80
N LYS A 298 -11.46 26.76 -28.54
CA LYS A 298 -12.84 26.40 -28.16
C LYS A 298 -12.81 25.66 -26.81
N ARG A 299 -13.05 26.38 -25.72
CA ARG A 299 -13.45 25.80 -24.43
C ARG A 299 -14.86 25.23 -24.59
N ARG A 300 -14.98 23.90 -24.61
CA ARG A 300 -16.24 23.25 -24.19
C ARG A 300 -16.34 23.44 -22.69
N THR A 301 -17.18 24.39 -22.28
CA THR A 301 -17.63 24.55 -20.90
C THR A 301 -18.37 23.28 -20.51
N LEU A 302 -17.79 22.50 -19.59
CA LEU A 302 -18.51 21.48 -18.85
C LEU A 302 -19.59 22.19 -18.02
N GLN A 303 -20.85 21.78 -18.17
CA GLN A 303 -21.98 22.35 -17.44
C GLN A 303 -21.80 22.10 -15.94
N LYS A 304 -21.83 23.18 -15.15
CA LYS A 304 -22.04 23.10 -13.70
C LYS A 304 -23.34 22.34 -13.45
N ASN A 305 -23.30 21.31 -12.60
CA ASN A 305 -24.50 20.63 -12.14
C ASN A 305 -25.35 21.63 -11.32
N PRO A 306 -26.59 21.96 -11.74
CA PRO A 306 -27.42 22.98 -11.10
C PRO A 306 -28.00 22.56 -9.74
N ASN A 307 -27.76 21.33 -9.27
CA ASN A 307 -28.30 20.83 -8.00
C ASN A 307 -27.36 20.99 -6.80
N PHE A 308 -26.33 21.84 -6.89
CA PHE A 308 -25.47 22.13 -5.76
C PHE A 308 -26.09 23.21 -4.86
N LYS A 309 -26.70 22.79 -3.76
CA LYS A 309 -26.94 23.63 -2.58
C LYS A 309 -26.15 23.02 -1.43
N ILE A 310 -25.27 23.81 -0.83
CA ILE A 310 -24.69 23.50 0.47
C ILE A 310 -25.70 24.08 1.47
N GLU A 311 -26.35 23.22 2.25
CA GLU A 311 -27.01 23.65 3.49
C GLU A 311 -26.05 23.45 4.66
#